data_AF-A0A259A062-F1
#
_entry.id   AF-A0A259A062-F1
#
_cell.length_a   1.000
_cell.length_b   1.000
_cell.length_c   1.000
_cell.angle_alpha   90.00
_cell.angle_beta   90.00
_cell.angle_gamma   90.00
#
_symmetry.space_group_name_H-M   'P 1'
#
loop_
_entity.id
_entity.type
_entity.pdbx_description
1 polymer ?
#
loop_
_entity_poly.entity_id
_entity_poly.type
_entity_poly.pdbx_seq_one_letter_code
_entity_poly.pdbx_strand_id
1 'polypeptide(L)' 'MLLIPCPYCGARPEIEFHCGGEAHIARPADPSALSDAEWAEYLFIRKSPKGV' A
#
# COMPACT_ATOMS: atom_id res chain seq x y z
N MET A 1 -10.88 12.75 12.80
CA MET A 1 -9.99 12.07 13.76
C MET A 1 -10.42 10.62 13.88
N LEU A 2 -9.90 9.78 12.99
CA LEU A 2 -9.98 8.33 13.08
C LEU A 2 -9.10 7.84 14.23
N LEU A 3 -9.54 6.76 14.88
CA LEU A 3 -8.74 6.00 15.84
C LEU A 3 -8.30 4.70 15.18
N ILE A 4 -6.99 4.56 14.96
CA ILE A 4 -6.38 3.40 14.31
C ILE A 4 -5.84 2.46 15.41
N PRO A 5 -6.24 1.18 15.43
CA PRO A 5 -5.74 0.21 16.40
C PRO A 5 -4.35 -0.27 16.01
N CYS A 6 -3.31 0.39 16.52
CA CYS A 6 -1.94 -0.08 16.34
C CYS A 6 -1.77 -1.45 17.04
N PRO A 7 -1.25 -2.48 16.34
CA PRO A 7 -1.07 -3.82 16.92
C PRO A 7 -0.18 -3.87 18.16
N TYR A 8 0.68 -2.86 18.36
CA TYR A 8 1.62 -2.79 19.47
C TYR A 8 1.27 -1.71 20.51
N CYS A 9 0.62 -0.62 20.09
CA CYS A 9 0.41 0.57 20.92
C CYS A 9 -1.07 0.82 21.29
N GLY A 10 -2.00 0.01 20.79
CA GLY A 10 -3.44 0.20 21.00
C GLY A 10 -4.05 1.28 20.11
N ALA A 11 -5.22 1.81 20.49
CA ALA A 11 -5.92 2.84 19.73
C ALA A 11 -5.18 4.18 19.77
N ARG A 12 -4.83 4.71 18.59
CA ARG A 12 -4.09 5.97 18.41
C ARG A 12 -4.76 6.89 17.38
N PRO A 13 -4.62 8.22 17.50
CA PRO A 13 -5.18 9.15 16.53
C PRO A 13 -4.48 9.07 15.17
N GLU A 14 -5.23 9.35 14.10
CA GLU A 14 -4.76 9.24 12.71
C GLU A 14 -3.46 10.02 12.40
N ILE A 15 -3.22 11.13 13.10
CA ILE A 15 -2.04 11.99 12.94
C ILE A 15 -0.72 11.32 13.34
N GLU A 16 -0.76 10.21 14.09
CA GLU A 16 0.44 9.43 14.43
C GLU A 16 0.88 8.51 13.27
N PHE A 17 0.08 8.37 12.21
CA PHE A 17 0.31 7.40 11.13
C PHE A 17 0.50 8.08 9.77
N HIS A 18 1.17 7.37 8.86
CA HIS A 18 1.26 7.72 7.45
C HIS A 18 0.43 6.74 6.62
N CYS A 19 -0.31 7.26 5.63
CA CYS A 19 -1.09 6.42 4.71
C CYS A 19 -0.16 5.76 3.67
N GLY A 20 -0.09 4.43 3.67
CA GLY A 20 0.74 3.64 2.75
C GLY A 20 0.08 3.27 1.42
N GLY A 21 -1.20 3.61 1.21
CA GLY A 21 -1.95 3.23 0.01
C GLY A 21 -2.48 1.79 0.02
N GLU A 22 -2.58 1.17 -1.15
CA GLU A 22 -3.08 -0.20 -1.33
C GLU A 22 -2.17 -1.24 -0.65
N ALA A 23 -2.77 -2.17 0.09
CA ALA A 23 -2.06 -3.27 0.73
C ALA A 23 -1.72 -4.41 -0.26
N HIS A 24 -0.81 -5.30 0.15
CA HIS A 24 -0.48 -6.54 -0.55
C HIS A 24 0.22 -6.41 -1.92
N ILE A 25 0.90 -5.29 -2.17
CA ILE A 25 1.73 -5.13 -3.37
C ILE A 25 3.15 -5.57 -3.05
N ALA A 26 3.51 -6.76 -3.49
CA ALA A 26 4.86 -7.28 -3.35
C ALA A 26 5.78 -6.71 -4.43
N ARG A 27 7.03 -6.42 -4.06
CA ARG A 27 8.07 -6.11 -5.05
C ARG A 27 8.36 -7.36 -5.89
N PRO A 28 8.43 -7.27 -7.23
CA PRO A 28 8.83 -8.38 -8.08
C PRO A 28 10.20 -8.94 -7.65
N ALA A 29 10.31 -10.27 -7.59
CA ALA A 29 11.54 -10.94 -7.17
C ALA A 29 12.70 -10.71 -8.13
N ASP A 30 12.40 -10.66 -9.44
CA ASP A 30 13.35 -10.28 -10.48
C ASP A 30 12.73 -9.18 -11.37
N PRO A 31 12.98 -7.90 -11.06
CA PRO A 31 12.48 -6.78 -11.87
C PRO A 31 13.03 -6.75 -13.29
N SER A 32 14.18 -7.38 -13.55
CA SER A 32 14.84 -7.34 -14.86
C SER A 32 14.22 -8.31 -15.88
N ALA A 33 13.48 -9.30 -15.40
CA ALA A 33 12.75 -10.26 -16.22
C ALA A 33 11.35 -9.75 -16.66
N LEU A 34 10.90 -8.61 -16.13
CA LEU A 34 9.61 -8.02 -16.48
C LEU A 34 9.66 -7.24 -17.80
N SER A 35 8.54 -7.21 -18.49
CA SER A 35 8.33 -6.24 -19.56
C SER A 35 8.16 -4.82 -19.00
N ASP A 36 8.40 -3.80 -19.83
CA ASP A 36 8.18 -2.40 -19.47
C ASP A 36 6.74 -2.13 -19.00
N ALA A 37 5.76 -2.83 -19.58
CA ALA A 37 4.35 -2.69 -19.20
C ALA A 37 4.09 -3.22 -17.79
N GLU A 38 4.58 -4.42 -17.46
CA GLU A 38 4.44 -5.01 -16.12
C GLU A 38 5.20 -4.19 -15.07
N TRP A 39 6.36 -3.64 -15.44
CA TRP A 39 7.11 -2.78 -14.54
C TRP A 39 6.42 -1.44 -14.29
N ALA A 40 5.84 -0.83 -15.32
CA ALA A 40 5.04 0.39 -15.18
C ALA A 40 3.80 0.16 -14.28
N GLU A 41 3.17 -1.01 -14.40
CA GLU A 41 2.05 -1.39 -13.53
C GLU A 41 2.47 -1.47 -12.06
N TYR A 42 3.61 -2.11 -11.77
CA TYR A 42 4.16 -2.15 -10.41
C TYR A 42 4.54 -0.75 -9.89
N LEU A 43 5.13 0.12 -10.71
CA LEU A 43 5.60 1.43 -10.27
C LEU A 43 4.48 2.44 -10.02
N PHE A 44 3.47 2.47 -10.90
CA PHE A 44 2.56 3.61 -10.97
C PHE A 44 1.08 3.27 -10.74
N ILE A 45 0.68 2.00 -10.89
CA ILE A 45 -0.73 1.62 -10.91
C ILE A 45 -1.15 0.99 -9.58
N ARG A 46 -2.25 1.50 -9.01
CA ARG A 46 -2.85 1.00 -7.76
C ARG A 46 -4.36 0.91 -7.93
N LYS A 47 -5.01 -0.01 -7.23
CA LYS A 47 -6.48 -0.09 -7.17
C LYS A 47 -7.02 1.10 -6.39
N SER A 48 -8.14 1.62 -6.88
CA SER A 48 -8.93 2.66 -6.20
C SER A 48 -10.38 2.19 -6.07
N PRO A 49 -10.64 1.17 -5.23
CA PRO A 49 -11.98 0.64 -5.06
C PRO A 49 -12.86 1.67 -4.34
N LYS A 50 -14.14 1.74 -4.75
CA LYS A 50 -15.14 2.55 -4.07
C LYS A 50 -15.84 1.72 -3.02
N GLY A 51 -15.31 1.75 -1.80
CA GLY A 51 -15.75 0.89 -0.71
C GLY A 51 -14.95 -0.41 -0.67
N VAL A 52 -15.31 -1.26 0.29
CA VAL A 52 -14.84 -2.65 0.38
C VAL A 52 -15.90 -3.55 -0.24
#